data_AF-A0A7C3UT99-F1
#
_entry.id   AF-A0A7C3UT99-F1
#
_cell.length_a   1.000
_cell.length_b   1.000
_cell.length_c   1.000
_cell.angle_alpha   90.00
_cell.angle_beta   90.00
_cell.angle_gamma   90.00
#
_symmetry.space_group_name_H-M   'P 1'
#
loop_
_entity.id
_entity.type
_entity.pdbx_description
1 polymer ?
#
loop_
_entity_poly.entity_id
_entity_poly.type
_entity_poly.pdbx_seq_one_letter_code
_entity_poly.pdbx_strand_id
1 'polypeptide(L)'
;MPKGKKLFLLTTSLFAFLMLLLAGCGGNNTASSSSNQTINYAPGDEPQTLDPAKATGLPDATIINAAFEGLTRYDKSGNPSP
;
A
#
# COMPACT_ATOMS: atom_id res chain seq x y z
N MET A 1 -26.36 -38.68 -39.30
CA MET A 1 -26.41 -38.03 -37.97
C MET A 1 -25.02 -38.18 -37.33
N PRO A 2 -24.12 -37.17 -37.30
CA PRO A 2 -23.73 -36.63 -35.98
C PRO A 2 -23.01 -35.25 -35.97
N LYS A 3 -23.02 -34.46 -37.06
CA LYS A 3 -22.16 -33.25 -37.16
C LYS A 3 -22.50 -32.15 -36.15
N GLY A 4 -23.79 -31.98 -35.83
CA GLY A 4 -24.25 -31.02 -34.83
C GLY A 4 -23.88 -31.38 -33.39
N LYS A 5 -23.81 -32.68 -33.05
CA LYS A 5 -23.41 -33.13 -31.70
C LYS A 5 -21.93 -32.86 -31.43
N LYS A 6 -21.08 -33.07 -32.43
CA LYS A 6 -19.63 -32.79 -32.34
C LYS A 6 -19.32 -31.30 -32.22
N LEU A 7 -20.07 -30.45 -32.94
CA LEU A 7 -19.93 -29.00 -32.84
C LEU A 7 -20.41 -28.47 -31.48
N PHE A 8 -21.53 -28.99 -30.97
CA PHE A 8 -22.05 -28.64 -29.64
C PHE A 8 -21.09 -29.07 -28.52
N LEU A 9 -20.56 -30.31 -28.58
CA LEU A 9 -19.54 -30.81 -27.64
C LEU A 9 -18.25 -29.96 -27.65
N LEU A 10 -17.82 -29.50 -28.83
CA LEU A 10 -16.64 -28.64 -28.96
C LEU A 10 -16.88 -27.26 -28.30
N THR A 11 -18.06 -26.67 -28.50
CA THR A 11 -18.40 -25.37 -27.91
C THR A 11 -18.53 -25.42 -26.39
N THR A 12 -19.10 -26.51 -25.85
CA THR A 12 -19.21 -26.69 -24.39
C THR A 12 -17.84 -26.92 -23.75
N SER A 13 -16.94 -27.65 -24.42
CA SER A 13 -15.57 -27.86 -23.93
C SER A 13 -14.76 -26.57 -23.90
N LEU A 14 -14.90 -25.71 -24.92
CA LEU A 14 -14.18 -24.44 -24.99
C LEU A 14 -14.67 -23.43 -23.95
N PHE A 15 -15.98 -23.40 -23.71
CA PHE A 15 -16.57 -22.56 -22.67
C PHE A 15 -16.19 -23.01 -21.26
N ALA A 16 -16.16 -24.32 -21.01
CA ALA A 16 -15.70 -24.88 -19.74
C ALA A 16 -14.22 -24.55 -19.47
N PHE A 17 -13.37 -24.61 -20.51
CA PHE A 17 -11.97 -24.22 -20.40
C PHE A 17 -11.84 -22.73 -20.07
N LEU A 18 -12.59 -21.85 -20.74
CA LEU A 18 -12.56 -20.41 -20.50
C LEU A 18 -13.01 -20.03 -19.08
N MET A 19 -13.97 -20.77 -18.50
CA MET A 19 -14.39 -20.58 -17.10
C MET A 19 -13.33 -21.01 -16.09
N LEU A 20 -12.51 -22.03 -16.41
CA LEU A 20 -11.36 -22.43 -15.59
C LEU A 20 -10.26 -21.35 -15.55
N LEU A 21 -10.07 -20.60 -16.64
CA LEU A 21 -9.09 -19.50 -16.68
C LEU A 21 -9.51 -18.30 -15.80
N LEU A 22 -10.81 -18.05 -15.64
CA LEU A 22 -11.30 -16.92 -14.84
C LEU A 22 -11.37 -17.22 -13.33
N ALA A 23 -11.45 -18.49 -12.93
CA ALA A 23 -11.52 -18.87 -11.52
C ALA A 23 -10.23 -18.58 -10.71
N GLY A 24 -9.11 -18.27 -11.38
CA GLY A 24 -7.84 -17.88 -10.74
C GLY A 24 -7.62 -16.37 -10.58
N CYS A 25 -8.45 -15.51 -11.17
CA CYS A 25 -8.28 -14.05 -11.16
C CYS A 25 -8.96 -13.36 -9.95
N GLY A 26 -9.23 -14.11 -8.89
CA GLY A 26 -9.88 -13.64 -7.66
C GLY A 26 -9.05 -13.89 -6.42
N GLY A 27 -7.72 -13.91 -6.55
CA GLY A 27 -6.81 -13.96 -5.42
C GLY A 27 -7.02 -12.72 -4.55
N ASN A 28 -7.86 -12.84 -3.52
CA ASN A 28 -7.94 -11.87 -2.45
C ASN A 28 -6.60 -11.93 -1.71
N ASN A 29 -5.62 -11.19 -2.24
CA ASN A 29 -4.37 -10.86 -1.57
C ASN A 29 -4.69 -9.92 -0.40
N THR A 30 -5.51 -10.36 0.55
CA THR A 30 -5.30 -10.00 1.95
C THR A 30 -4.09 -10.78 2.42
N ALA A 31 -2.95 -10.51 1.80
CA ALA A 31 -1.71 -10.56 2.54
C ALA A 31 -1.90 -9.47 3.61
N SER A 32 -2.48 -9.89 4.74
CA SER A 32 -2.16 -9.33 6.05
C SER A 32 -0.69 -9.67 6.32
N SER A 33 0.18 -9.26 5.41
CA SER A 33 1.59 -9.16 5.67
C SER A 33 1.68 -7.96 6.58
N SER A 34 1.79 -8.27 7.87
CA SER A 34 2.73 -7.60 8.76
C SER A 34 4.11 -7.55 8.08
N SER A 35 4.20 -6.87 6.94
CA SER A 35 5.43 -6.52 6.29
C SER A 35 6.13 -5.63 7.29
N ASN A 36 7.39 -5.92 7.60
CA ASN A 36 8.17 -5.05 8.45
C ASN A 36 8.21 -3.64 7.81
N GLN A 37 7.40 -2.71 8.34
CA GLN A 37 7.22 -1.34 7.84
C GLN A 37 8.37 -0.45 8.33
N THR A 38 9.61 -0.89 8.11
CA THR A 38 10.80 -0.10 8.43
C THR A 38 11.16 0.80 7.26
N ILE A 39 11.39 2.07 7.56
CA ILE A 39 11.96 3.05 6.62
C ILE A 39 13.35 3.47 7.10
N ASN A 40 14.32 3.49 6.19
CA ASN A 40 15.62 4.13 6.43
C ASN A 40 15.55 5.54 5.84
N TYR A 41 15.66 6.56 6.69
CA TYR A 41 15.50 7.95 6.30
C TYR A 41 16.77 8.74 6.64
N ALA A 42 17.26 9.53 5.67
CA ALA A 42 18.40 10.42 5.86
C ALA A 42 17.91 11.87 5.99
N PRO A 43 18.02 12.51 7.18
CA PRO A 43 17.50 13.87 7.41
C PRO A 43 18.33 14.99 6.75
N GLY A 44 19.40 14.65 6.04
CA GLY A 44 20.26 15.58 5.31
C GLY A 44 21.46 16.08 6.12
N ASP A 45 21.27 16.40 7.40
CA ASP A 45 22.33 16.79 8.34
C ASP A 45 22.01 16.28 9.75
N GLU A 46 22.98 16.31 10.65
CA GLU A 46 22.83 15.89 12.04
C GLU A 46 21.99 16.91 12.82
N PRO A 47 20.91 16.48 13.52
CA PRO A 47 20.15 17.37 14.37
C PRO A 47 21.01 17.91 15.52
N GLN A 48 20.94 19.21 15.77
CA GLN A 48 21.72 19.88 16.80
C GLN A 48 21.11 19.69 18.20
N THR A 49 19.78 19.53 18.25
CA THR A 49 19.05 19.33 19.51
C THR A 49 17.72 18.63 19.26
N LEU A 50 17.26 17.88 20.26
CA LEU A 50 15.93 17.27 20.31
C LEU A 50 14.98 17.94 21.31
N ASP A 51 15.41 19.04 21.93
CA ASP A 51 14.53 19.91 22.74
C ASP A 51 13.69 20.78 21.80
N PRO A 52 12.36 20.56 21.68
CA PRO A 52 11.52 21.33 20.77
C PRO A 52 11.51 22.83 21.06
N ALA A 53 11.77 23.24 22.31
CA ALA A 53 11.83 24.66 22.68
C ALA A 53 13.14 25.35 22.24
N LYS A 54 14.14 24.58 21.77
CA LYS A 54 15.43 25.08 21.30
C LYS A 54 15.73 24.75 19.85
N ALA A 55 14.98 23.83 19.25
CA ALA A 55 15.14 23.43 17.87
C ALA A 55 14.90 24.59 16.91
N THR A 56 15.79 24.73 15.92
CA THR A 56 15.68 25.77 14.87
C THR A 56 15.96 25.22 13.47
N GLY A 57 16.63 24.07 13.37
CA GLY A 57 16.94 23.44 12.10
C GLY A 57 15.80 22.58 11.54
N LEU A 58 15.79 22.42 10.22
CA LEU A 58 14.97 21.43 9.54
C LEU A 58 15.24 19.98 9.97
N PRO A 59 16.50 19.50 10.11
CA PRO A 59 16.74 18.14 10.59
C PRO A 59 16.20 17.92 12.01
N ASP A 60 16.35 18.91 12.90
CA ASP A 60 15.75 18.88 14.25
C ASP A 60 14.23 18.70 14.16
N ALA A 61 13.56 19.56 13.37
CA ALA A 61 12.11 19.55 13.23
C ALA A 61 11.58 18.23 12.64
N THR A 62 12.29 17.64 11.68
CA THR A 62 11.90 16.34 11.11
C THR A 62 11.93 15.22 12.15
N ILE A 63 13.00 15.12 12.94
CA ILE A 63 13.12 14.09 13.97
C ILE A 63 12.14 14.36 15.13
N ILE A 64 11.98 15.62 15.54
CA ILE A 64 11.01 16.02 16.57
C ILE A 64 9.59 15.68 16.14
N ASN A 65 9.22 15.94 14.88
CA ASN A 65 7.91 15.57 14.36
C ASN A 65 7.68 14.06 14.32
N ALA A 66 8.73 13.25 14.19
CA ALA A 66 8.60 11.80 14.25
C ALA A 66 8.51 11.25 15.70
N ALA A 67 9.03 11.99 16.69
CA ALA A 67 9.14 11.54 18.08
C ALA A 67 8.11 12.15 19.05
N PHE A 68 7.62 13.35 18.77
CA PHE A 68 6.70 14.12 19.62
C PHE A 68 5.46 14.55 18.84
N GLU A 69 4.33 14.70 19.53
CA GLU A 69 3.04 15.16 18.97
C GLU A 69 2.64 16.53 19.56
N GLY A 70 1.95 17.34 18.75
CA GLY A 70 1.39 18.63 19.15
C GLY A 70 -0.12 18.56 19.44
N LEU A 71 -0.79 19.71 19.51
CA LEU A 71 -2.26 19.78 19.62
C LEU A 71 -2.97 19.43 18.30
N THR A 72 -2.29 19.64 17.18
CA THR A 72 -2.74 19.36 15.81
C THR A 72 -1.56 18.94 14.94
N ARG A 73 -1.85 18.31 13.81
CA ARG A 73 -0.92 17.89 12.74
C ARG A 73 -1.36 18.43 11.40
N TYR A 74 -0.45 18.44 10.44
CA TYR A 74 -0.81 18.63 9.03
C TYR A 74 -1.22 17.28 8.42
N ASP A 75 -2.36 17.27 7.72
CA ASP A 75 -2.76 16.15 6.89
C ASP A 75 -1.93 16.07 5.59
N LYS A 76 -2.20 15.07 4.75
CA LYS A 76 -1.50 14.88 3.47
C LYS A 76 -1.68 16.05 2.49
N SER A 77 -2.73 16.85 2.67
CA SER A 77 -3.04 18.03 1.85
C SER A 77 -2.45 19.32 2.45
N GLY A 78 -1.82 19.23 3.63
CA GLY A 78 -1.28 20.38 4.36
C GLY A 78 -2.30 21.12 5.21
N ASN A 79 -3.50 20.58 5.43
CA ASN A 79 -4.50 21.20 6.31
C ASN A 79 -4.29 20.78 7.78
N PRO A 80 -4.60 21.65 8.76
CA PRO A 80 -4.60 21.26 10.17
C PRO A 80 -5.67 20.19 10.45
N SER A 81 -5.24 19.09 11.08
CA SER A 81 -6.06 17.98 11.60
C SER A 81 -5.71 17.75 13.07
N PRO A 82 -6.64 17.26 13.91
CA PRO A 82 -6.28 16.67 15.19
C PRO A 82 -5.24 15.56 15.00
#